data_AF-A0A385MXQ5-F1
#
_entry.id   AF-A0A385MXQ5-F1
#
_cell.length_a   1.000
_cell.length_b   1.000
_cell.length_c   1.000
_cell.angle_alpha   90.00
_cell.angle_beta   90.00
_cell.angle_gamma   90.00
#
_symmetry.space_group_name_H-M   'P 1'
#
loop_
_entity.id
_entity.type
_entity.pdbx_description
1 polymer ?
#
loop_
_entity_poly.entity_id
_entity_poly.type
_entity_poly.pdbx_seq_one_letter_code
_entity_poly.pdbx_strand_id
1 'polypeptide(L)'
;MKRQLLVNALALSVLAGCSATPPINEEASAELQAKLNLISLDGTLLKQQDTFILAPNFRADRIEQDGMFDTESWRFNGKTLFPAFKSSRFECSLSKNECEQYEEVDSPFLKVNGTDSDYGDTYEKRVADGKKPGITAIDVALGGATAVIAGPAAVLVGTPLAILGGSVNLVRHGSVWSNNWVEFDHDLFYEQAVVAIQAKHGSLDNYIDYISQASVIHKNLSQQNERLYKDWNTLKNEKSTIISTYHHFELINVDKFTFQIPSFGNIEIVEAEIKSNMDYFYSESEKNLLADYSRKLAQAKEIYVQEQKKSYSLAKNSNSMMDFIRKYEGLDEADLVEKAWLSWRSLVKKEEKIAFGKIVTIRDANNFISRYKDIDEAKLVPKARDLVAQAELRIRNEENEKRRIALSSLNKWRKGLSVGDDTFCGRVIEANYPMFRIALSSPLKGFSDTIWLEKDNLFESWSGCRNINNTVSPITSPLG
;
A
#
# COMPACT_ATOMS: atom_id res chain seq x y z
N MET A 1 -81.95 -50.91 -20.34
CA MET A 1 -81.14 -51.65 -19.34
C MET A 1 -79.74 -51.77 -19.91
N LYS A 2 -78.73 -51.05 -19.41
CA LYS A 2 -77.97 -51.20 -18.16
C LYS A 2 -76.82 -52.21 -18.27
N ARG A 3 -75.61 -51.68 -17.99
CA ARG A 3 -74.36 -52.30 -17.50
C ARG A 3 -73.43 -52.93 -18.55
N GLN A 4 -72.11 -52.81 -18.50
CA GLN A 4 -71.10 -51.94 -17.83
C GLN A 4 -69.75 -52.59 -18.26
N LEU A 5 -68.79 -51.84 -18.81
CA LEU A 5 -67.51 -51.53 -18.16
C LEU A 5 -66.80 -52.75 -17.53
N LEU A 6 -65.75 -53.27 -18.18
CA LEU A 6 -64.43 -53.53 -17.55
C LEU A 6 -63.45 -54.25 -18.51
N VAL A 7 -62.20 -53.75 -18.49
CA VAL A 7 -60.92 -54.33 -18.93
C VAL A 7 -60.59 -54.24 -20.43
N ASN A 8 -60.56 -53.03 -21.01
CA ASN A 8 -59.28 -52.35 -21.29
C ASN A 8 -58.32 -52.23 -20.09
N ALA A 9 -57.38 -53.17 -19.96
CA ALA A 9 -56.16 -52.99 -19.17
C ALA A 9 -55.13 -54.04 -19.59
N LEU A 10 -54.38 -53.81 -20.68
CA LEU A 10 -53.14 -54.56 -20.99
C LEU A 10 -52.25 -53.91 -22.07
N ALA A 11 -52.37 -52.60 -22.32
CA ALA A 11 -51.55 -51.90 -23.31
C ALA A 11 -51.07 -50.51 -22.86
N LEU A 12 -50.80 -50.33 -21.56
CA LEU A 12 -50.27 -49.09 -20.96
C LEU A 12 -49.30 -49.42 -19.83
N SER A 13 -48.16 -50.04 -20.16
CA SER A 13 -47.05 -50.20 -19.20
C SER A 13 -45.67 -50.19 -19.87
N VAL A 14 -45.51 -49.47 -20.98
CA VAL A 14 -44.19 -49.16 -21.57
C VAL A 14 -44.18 -47.70 -22.03
N LEU A 15 -44.36 -46.77 -21.09
CA LEU A 15 -44.14 -45.33 -21.27
C LEU A 15 -43.94 -44.69 -19.88
N ALA A 16 -42.94 -45.21 -19.19
CA ALA A 16 -42.28 -44.60 -18.05
C ALA A 16 -40.91 -45.29 -17.98
N GLY A 17 -40.07 -45.00 -18.98
CA GLY A 17 -38.64 -45.26 -18.86
C GLY A 17 -38.08 -44.25 -17.87
N CYS A 18 -38.35 -44.45 -16.58
CA CYS A 18 -37.51 -43.87 -15.55
C CYS A 18 -36.09 -44.36 -15.88
N SER A 19 -35.17 -43.44 -16.16
CA SER A 19 -33.74 -43.73 -16.28
C SER A 19 -33.23 -44.20 -14.92
N ALA A 20 -33.56 -45.43 -14.53
CA ALA A 20 -33.09 -46.04 -13.31
C ALA A 20 -31.62 -46.38 -13.52
N THR A 21 -30.76 -45.40 -13.30
CA THR A 21 -29.32 -45.60 -13.16
C THR A 21 -29.11 -46.56 -11.97
N PRO A 22 -28.42 -47.69 -12.14
CA PRO A 22 -28.16 -48.60 -11.03
C PRO A 22 -27.38 -47.88 -9.91
N PRO A 23 -27.66 -48.13 -8.62
CA PRO A 23 -26.82 -47.64 -7.54
C PRO A 23 -25.46 -48.33 -7.63
N ILE A 24 -24.41 -47.58 -7.94
CA ILE A 24 -23.02 -48.04 -7.92
C ILE A 24 -22.31 -47.19 -6.89
N ASN A 25 -22.23 -47.70 -5.66
CA ASN A 25 -21.55 -47.05 -4.55
C ASN A 25 -20.37 -47.92 -4.09
N GLU A 26 -19.47 -48.22 -5.03
CA GLU A 26 -18.17 -48.82 -4.69
C GLU A 26 -17.15 -47.69 -4.56
N GLU A 27 -16.67 -47.48 -3.32
CA GLU A 27 -15.61 -46.52 -3.03
C GLU A 27 -14.36 -46.87 -3.84
N ALA A 28 -13.69 -45.83 -4.38
CA ALA A 28 -12.40 -45.99 -5.03
C ALA A 28 -11.39 -46.68 -4.07
N SER A 29 -10.47 -47.48 -4.61
CA SER A 29 -9.37 -48.02 -3.80
C SER A 29 -8.60 -46.87 -3.14
N ALA A 30 -8.03 -47.10 -1.95
CA ALA A 30 -7.28 -46.06 -1.23
C ALA A 30 -6.15 -45.45 -2.07
N GLU A 31 -5.52 -46.24 -2.95
CA GLU A 31 -4.50 -45.80 -3.89
C GLU A 31 -5.06 -44.87 -4.97
N LEU A 32 -6.18 -45.25 -5.60
CA LEU A 32 -6.85 -44.42 -6.59
C LEU A 32 -7.33 -43.10 -5.99
N GLN A 33 -7.92 -43.15 -4.79
CA GLN A 33 -8.36 -41.95 -4.07
C GLN A 33 -7.19 -41.01 -3.75
N ALA A 34 -6.02 -41.55 -3.41
CA ALA A 34 -4.81 -40.76 -3.18
C ALA A 34 -4.38 -40.00 -4.46
N LYS A 35 -4.37 -40.68 -5.62
CA LYS A 35 -4.07 -40.05 -6.92
C LYS A 35 -5.09 -38.97 -7.29
N LEU A 36 -6.39 -39.29 -7.15
CA LEU A 36 -7.49 -38.35 -7.41
C LEU A 36 -7.42 -37.10 -6.53
N ASN A 37 -6.91 -37.20 -5.30
CA ASN A 37 -6.75 -36.04 -4.40
C ASN A 37 -5.60 -35.11 -4.79
N LEU A 38 -4.66 -35.54 -5.65
CA LEU A 38 -3.60 -34.69 -6.19
C LEU A 38 -4.09 -33.86 -7.39
N ILE A 39 -5.18 -34.27 -8.03
CA ILE A 39 -5.68 -33.63 -9.25
C ILE A 39 -6.27 -32.27 -8.91
N SER A 40 -5.71 -31.23 -9.53
CA SER A 40 -6.19 -29.84 -9.42
C SER A 40 -6.35 -29.16 -10.77
N LEU A 41 -6.02 -29.88 -11.85
CA LEU A 41 -6.16 -29.42 -13.22
C LEU A 41 -7.50 -29.89 -13.81
N ASP A 42 -8.02 -29.06 -14.72
CA ASP A 42 -9.20 -29.36 -15.52
C ASP A 42 -8.79 -29.76 -16.94
N GLY A 43 -9.57 -30.67 -17.52
CA GLY A 43 -9.53 -30.98 -18.93
C GLY A 43 -10.48 -30.10 -19.73
N THR A 44 -10.37 -30.17 -21.06
CA THR A 44 -11.30 -29.53 -21.97
C THR A 44 -11.63 -30.49 -23.09
N LEU A 45 -12.92 -30.67 -23.33
CA LEU A 45 -13.48 -31.46 -24.40
C LEU A 45 -13.80 -30.53 -25.56
N LEU A 46 -13.28 -30.81 -26.75
CA LEU A 46 -13.53 -30.02 -27.96
C LEU A 46 -14.39 -30.82 -28.93
N LYS A 47 -15.45 -30.22 -29.48
CA LYS A 47 -16.22 -30.76 -30.60
C LYS A 47 -15.38 -30.63 -31.86
N GLN A 48 -15.09 -31.76 -32.51
CA GLN A 48 -14.46 -31.79 -33.82
C GLN A 48 -15.32 -32.64 -34.76
N GLN A 49 -16.08 -31.97 -35.62
CA GLN A 49 -17.09 -32.59 -36.48
C GLN A 49 -18.10 -33.39 -35.63
N ASP A 50 -18.23 -34.69 -35.87
CA ASP A 50 -19.13 -35.61 -35.17
C ASP A 50 -18.46 -36.31 -33.98
N THR A 51 -17.27 -35.87 -33.57
CA THR A 51 -16.48 -36.50 -32.49
C THR A 51 -16.03 -35.49 -31.46
N PHE A 52 -15.68 -35.98 -30.27
CA PHE A 52 -15.09 -35.17 -29.21
C PHE A 52 -13.65 -35.57 -28.97
N ILE A 53 -12.78 -34.57 -28.82
CA ILE A 53 -11.36 -34.78 -28.54
C ILE A 53 -10.92 -34.04 -27.28
N LEU A 54 -9.89 -34.56 -26.63
CA LEU A 54 -9.25 -33.88 -25.51
C LEU A 54 -8.40 -32.72 -26.06
N ALA A 55 -8.63 -31.51 -25.56
CA ALA A 55 -7.82 -30.33 -25.86
C ALA A 55 -6.34 -30.58 -25.50
N PRO A 56 -5.38 -29.94 -26.20
CA PRO A 56 -3.95 -30.25 -26.04
C PRO A 56 -3.34 -29.81 -24.71
N ASN A 57 -4.03 -28.97 -23.92
CA ASN A 57 -3.50 -28.43 -22.67
C ASN A 57 -4.55 -28.50 -21.56
N PHE A 58 -4.09 -28.81 -20.35
CA PHE A 58 -4.86 -28.66 -19.14
C PHE A 58 -4.99 -27.20 -18.72
N ARG A 59 -5.95 -26.96 -17.83
CA ARG A 59 -6.29 -25.66 -17.28
C ARG A 59 -6.26 -25.70 -15.76
N ALA A 60 -5.89 -24.58 -15.12
CA ALA A 60 -5.81 -24.46 -13.67
C ALA A 60 -6.65 -23.30 -13.11
N ASP A 61 -7.12 -22.43 -13.99
CA ASP A 61 -8.01 -21.31 -13.72
C ASP A 61 -9.43 -21.83 -13.46
N ARG A 62 -10.14 -21.34 -12.44
CA ARG A 62 -11.56 -21.65 -12.28
C ARG A 62 -12.39 -20.70 -13.14
N ILE A 63 -13.24 -21.22 -14.03
CA ILE A 63 -14.27 -20.42 -14.70
C ILE A 63 -15.58 -20.60 -13.94
N GLU A 64 -16.25 -19.50 -13.61
CA GLU A 64 -17.41 -19.57 -12.74
C GLU A 64 -18.77 -19.68 -13.44
N GLN A 65 -18.98 -19.32 -14.73
CA GLN A 65 -20.38 -19.04 -15.14
C GLN A 65 -20.95 -19.71 -16.40
N ASP A 66 -20.31 -19.76 -17.59
CA ASP A 66 -21.10 -19.96 -18.84
C ASP A 66 -20.78 -21.19 -19.71
N GLY A 67 -20.33 -22.31 -19.15
CA GLY A 67 -20.00 -23.49 -19.97
C GLY A 67 -21.20 -24.32 -20.47
N MET A 68 -22.38 -24.13 -19.89
CA MET A 68 -23.56 -24.98 -20.18
C MET A 68 -24.10 -24.79 -21.60
N PHE A 69 -23.97 -23.58 -22.15
CA PHE A 69 -24.48 -23.20 -23.47
C PHE A 69 -23.39 -23.15 -24.55
N ASP A 70 -22.16 -23.52 -24.21
CA ASP A 70 -21.08 -23.65 -25.20
C ASP A 70 -21.47 -24.70 -26.25
N THR A 71 -21.00 -24.51 -27.48
CA THR A 71 -21.31 -25.38 -28.63
C THR A 71 -20.08 -26.11 -29.20
N GLU A 72 -18.87 -25.67 -28.83
CA GLU A 72 -17.62 -26.18 -29.38
C GLU A 72 -16.65 -26.73 -28.33
N SER A 73 -16.74 -26.28 -27.07
CA SER A 73 -15.74 -26.59 -26.05
C SER A 73 -16.36 -26.60 -24.66
N TRP A 74 -16.08 -27.65 -23.88
CA TRP A 74 -16.59 -27.78 -22.51
C TRP A 74 -15.48 -28.21 -21.57
N ARG A 75 -15.38 -27.53 -20.43
CA ARG A 75 -14.41 -27.87 -19.41
C ARG A 75 -14.95 -28.93 -18.47
N PHE A 76 -14.09 -29.86 -18.08
CA PHE A 76 -14.42 -30.87 -17.08
C PHE A 76 -13.36 -30.92 -15.98
N ASN A 77 -13.83 -31.22 -14.78
CA ASN A 77 -12.99 -31.39 -13.63
C ASN A 77 -12.14 -32.64 -13.82
N GLY A 78 -10.81 -32.50 -13.73
CA GLY A 78 -9.91 -33.61 -14.01
C GLY A 78 -10.06 -34.82 -13.07
N LYS A 79 -10.61 -34.60 -11.87
CA LYS A 79 -10.84 -35.62 -10.84
C LYS A 79 -12.15 -36.36 -11.04
N THR A 80 -13.23 -35.67 -11.40
CA THR A 80 -14.58 -36.26 -11.45
C THR A 80 -15.06 -36.54 -12.87
N LEU A 81 -14.47 -35.87 -13.86
CA LEU A 81 -14.91 -35.79 -15.27
C LEU A 81 -16.29 -35.11 -15.46
N PHE A 82 -16.85 -34.55 -14.39
CA PHE A 82 -18.05 -33.73 -14.47
C PHE A 82 -17.71 -32.31 -14.96
N PRO A 83 -18.69 -31.55 -15.45
CA PRO A 83 -18.50 -30.15 -15.82
C PRO A 83 -17.76 -29.35 -14.75
N ALA A 84 -16.75 -28.58 -15.16
CA ALA A 84 -16.03 -27.64 -14.30
C ALA A 84 -16.71 -26.26 -14.25
N PHE A 85 -17.98 -26.18 -14.65
CA PHE A 85 -18.80 -24.99 -14.74
C PHE A 85 -20.19 -25.27 -14.17
N LYS A 86 -20.99 -24.22 -13.97
CA LYS A 86 -22.35 -24.36 -13.46
C LYS A 86 -23.25 -25.07 -14.48
N SER A 87 -23.69 -26.27 -14.15
CA SER A 87 -24.52 -27.13 -15.00
C SER A 87 -25.84 -27.53 -14.33
N SER A 88 -26.20 -26.87 -13.24
CA SER A 88 -27.46 -27.10 -12.53
C SER A 88 -28.65 -26.76 -13.43
N ARG A 89 -29.64 -27.65 -13.45
CA ARG A 89 -30.91 -27.38 -14.14
C ARG A 89 -31.59 -26.09 -13.65
N PHE A 90 -32.36 -25.47 -14.52
CA PHE A 90 -33.24 -24.37 -14.17
C PHE A 90 -34.55 -24.46 -14.95
N GLU A 91 -35.58 -23.83 -14.40
CA GLU A 91 -36.91 -23.85 -14.98
C GLU A 91 -37.06 -22.80 -16.08
N CYS A 92 -37.71 -23.15 -17.19
CA CYS A 92 -38.17 -22.25 -18.22
C CYS A 92 -39.68 -22.45 -18.49
N SER A 93 -40.41 -21.39 -18.80
CA SER A 93 -41.84 -21.49 -19.09
C SER A 93 -42.12 -21.54 -20.59
N LEU A 94 -42.62 -22.68 -21.08
CA LEU A 94 -43.18 -22.79 -22.44
C LEU A 94 -44.39 -21.88 -22.64
N SER A 95 -45.14 -21.56 -21.56
CA SER A 95 -46.29 -20.67 -21.65
C SER A 95 -45.93 -19.20 -21.96
N LYS A 96 -44.64 -18.86 -21.84
CA LYS A 96 -44.09 -17.53 -22.08
C LYS A 96 -43.01 -17.52 -23.17
N ASN A 97 -42.88 -18.60 -23.95
CA ASN A 97 -41.80 -18.82 -24.93
C ASN A 97 -40.38 -18.66 -24.37
N GLU A 98 -40.19 -18.80 -23.05
CA GLU A 98 -38.89 -18.61 -22.40
C GLU A 98 -37.91 -19.77 -22.70
N CYS A 99 -38.42 -20.92 -23.16
CA CYS A 99 -37.62 -22.10 -23.48
C CYS A 99 -37.10 -22.12 -24.93
N GLU A 100 -37.76 -21.44 -25.88
CA GLU A 100 -37.43 -21.49 -27.32
C GLU A 100 -35.97 -21.10 -27.58
N GLN A 101 -35.48 -20.07 -26.87
CA GLN A 101 -34.10 -19.60 -26.98
C GLN A 101 -33.04 -20.66 -26.61
N TYR A 102 -33.41 -21.68 -25.81
CA TYR A 102 -32.49 -22.75 -25.40
C TYR A 102 -32.60 -23.98 -26.32
N GLU A 103 -33.74 -24.17 -26.99
CA GLU A 103 -33.89 -25.21 -28.01
C GLU A 103 -33.07 -24.91 -29.27
N GLU A 104 -32.78 -23.63 -29.53
CA GLU A 104 -31.96 -23.17 -30.65
C GLU A 104 -30.44 -23.25 -30.38
N VAL A 105 -30.01 -23.55 -29.16
CA VAL A 105 -28.59 -23.71 -28.82
C VAL A 105 -28.09 -25.05 -29.36
N ASP A 106 -27.14 -25.03 -30.31
CA ASP A 106 -26.49 -26.22 -30.88
C ASP A 106 -25.45 -26.84 -29.91
N SER A 107 -25.89 -27.16 -28.70
CA SER A 107 -25.10 -27.89 -27.72
C SER A 107 -25.57 -29.34 -27.66
N PRO A 108 -24.68 -30.32 -27.92
CA PRO A 108 -25.02 -31.75 -27.87
C PRO A 108 -25.34 -32.24 -26.46
N PHE A 109 -25.03 -31.44 -25.43
CA PHE A 109 -25.25 -31.76 -24.02
C PHE A 109 -26.43 -30.97 -23.43
N LEU A 110 -27.06 -30.06 -24.16
CA LEU A 110 -28.20 -29.30 -23.64
C LEU A 110 -29.52 -29.99 -23.98
N LYS A 111 -30.40 -30.13 -23.00
CA LYS A 111 -31.74 -30.71 -23.17
C LYS A 111 -32.81 -29.82 -22.55
N VAL A 112 -33.94 -29.69 -23.24
CA VAL A 112 -35.15 -29.07 -22.70
C VAL A 112 -36.17 -30.18 -22.47
N ASN A 113 -36.49 -30.46 -21.21
CA ASN A 113 -37.35 -31.56 -20.80
C ASN A 113 -38.64 -31.05 -20.13
N GLY A 114 -39.78 -31.67 -20.46
CA GLY A 114 -41.08 -31.34 -19.85
C GLY A 114 -41.31 -31.92 -18.44
N THR A 115 -40.35 -32.68 -17.92
CA THR A 115 -40.37 -33.31 -16.59
C THR A 115 -38.99 -33.25 -15.97
N ASP A 116 -38.91 -33.11 -14.64
CA ASP A 116 -37.67 -33.28 -13.88
C ASP A 116 -37.05 -34.65 -14.21
N SER A 117 -35.81 -34.65 -14.70
CA SER A 117 -35.05 -35.86 -15.02
C SER A 117 -33.73 -35.94 -14.25
N ASP A 118 -33.11 -37.12 -14.22
CA ASP A 118 -31.78 -37.30 -13.62
C ASP A 118 -30.65 -36.62 -14.43
N TYR A 119 -30.92 -36.17 -15.68
CA TYR A 119 -29.93 -35.48 -16.51
C TYR A 119 -29.41 -34.21 -15.82
N GLY A 120 -30.29 -33.44 -15.19
CA GLY A 120 -29.96 -32.17 -14.52
C GLY A 120 -29.31 -32.28 -13.13
N ASP A 121 -28.98 -33.48 -12.65
CA ASP A 121 -28.35 -33.69 -11.34
C ASP A 121 -26.85 -33.42 -11.41
N THR A 122 -26.38 -32.39 -10.68
CA THR A 122 -24.96 -32.07 -10.56
C THR A 122 -24.20 -33.20 -9.85
N TYR A 123 -22.86 -33.14 -9.91
CA TYR A 123 -22.00 -34.06 -9.20
C TYR A 123 -22.40 -34.23 -7.72
N GLU A 124 -22.60 -33.13 -6.99
CA GLU A 124 -22.93 -33.14 -5.57
C GLU A 124 -24.28 -33.82 -5.30
N LYS A 125 -25.28 -33.56 -6.17
CA LYS A 125 -26.60 -34.16 -6.05
C LYS A 125 -26.56 -35.67 -6.31
N ARG A 126 -25.79 -36.09 -7.31
CA ARG A 126 -25.59 -37.52 -7.62
C ARG A 126 -24.89 -38.28 -6.49
N VAL A 127 -23.85 -37.69 -5.89
CA VAL A 127 -23.18 -38.24 -4.71
C VAL A 127 -24.16 -38.38 -3.54
N ALA A 128 -24.95 -37.34 -3.25
CA ALA A 128 -25.93 -37.35 -2.17
C ALA A 128 -27.02 -38.42 -2.35
N ASP A 129 -27.42 -38.67 -3.60
CA ASP A 129 -28.43 -39.65 -3.96
C ASP A 129 -27.88 -41.09 -4.08
N GLY A 130 -26.58 -41.31 -3.82
CA GLY A 130 -25.92 -42.62 -3.95
C GLY A 130 -25.83 -43.13 -5.39
N LYS A 131 -25.94 -42.23 -6.37
CA LYS A 131 -25.74 -42.48 -7.81
C LYS A 131 -24.23 -42.42 -8.14
N LYS A 132 -23.83 -42.94 -9.32
CA LYS A 132 -22.42 -43.04 -9.75
C LYS A 132 -21.67 -41.70 -9.54
N PRO A 133 -20.73 -41.63 -8.58
CA PRO A 133 -20.15 -40.37 -8.13
C PRO A 133 -18.88 -39.98 -8.92
N GLY A 134 -18.84 -40.22 -10.23
CA GLY A 134 -17.63 -39.97 -11.06
C GLY A 134 -16.79 -41.22 -11.33
N ILE A 135 -15.47 -41.06 -11.42
CA ILE A 135 -14.53 -42.17 -11.70
C ILE A 135 -14.54 -43.18 -10.55
N THR A 136 -14.89 -44.44 -10.83
CA THR A 136 -14.87 -45.54 -9.86
C THR A 136 -13.73 -46.54 -10.11
N ALA A 137 -13.42 -47.40 -9.13
CA ALA A 137 -12.43 -48.47 -9.29
C ALA A 137 -12.83 -49.46 -10.42
N ILE A 138 -14.13 -49.70 -10.61
CA ILE A 138 -14.67 -50.53 -11.69
C ILE A 138 -14.41 -49.87 -13.05
N ASP A 139 -14.65 -48.56 -13.19
CA ASP A 139 -14.42 -47.83 -14.45
C ASP A 139 -12.96 -47.91 -14.89
N VAL A 140 -12.04 -47.87 -13.92
CA VAL A 140 -10.59 -48.03 -14.14
C VAL A 140 -10.23 -49.47 -14.52
N ALA A 141 -10.76 -50.47 -13.81
CA ALA A 141 -10.43 -51.88 -14.00
C ALA A 141 -11.02 -52.50 -15.28
N LEU A 142 -12.20 -52.06 -15.71
CA LEU A 142 -12.92 -52.61 -16.86
C LEU A 142 -12.67 -51.87 -18.18
N GLY A 143 -11.73 -50.91 -18.22
CA GLY A 143 -11.46 -50.13 -19.43
C GLY A 143 -12.61 -49.19 -19.81
N GLY A 144 -13.36 -48.68 -18.83
CA GLY A 144 -14.29 -47.53 -18.93
C GLY A 144 -15.59 -47.69 -19.74
N ALA A 145 -15.90 -48.85 -20.32
CA ALA A 145 -17.09 -49.00 -21.17
C ALA A 145 -18.09 -50.13 -20.80
N THR A 146 -17.87 -50.93 -19.74
CA THR A 146 -18.65 -52.18 -19.55
C THR A 146 -19.56 -52.24 -18.32
N ALA A 147 -20.11 -51.10 -17.88
CA ALA A 147 -21.18 -51.11 -16.87
C ALA A 147 -22.43 -50.30 -17.26
N VAL A 148 -22.85 -50.36 -18.54
CA VAL A 148 -24.24 -50.09 -18.91
C VAL A 148 -24.78 -51.34 -19.61
N ILE A 149 -25.56 -52.13 -18.88
CA ILE A 149 -26.29 -53.27 -19.42
C ILE A 149 -27.38 -52.73 -20.36
N ALA A 150 -27.15 -52.79 -21.67
CA ALA A 150 -28.00 -53.47 -22.65
C ALA A 150 -27.71 -53.03 -24.11
N GLY A 151 -27.10 -53.92 -24.90
CA GLY A 151 -27.12 -53.84 -26.36
C GLY A 151 -25.79 -54.25 -27.00
N PRO A 152 -25.74 -55.33 -27.80
CA PRO A 152 -24.50 -55.86 -28.34
C PRO A 152 -23.88 -54.92 -29.37
N ALA A 153 -22.55 -54.99 -29.48
CA ALA A 153 -21.76 -54.46 -30.57
C ALA A 153 -22.43 -54.72 -31.93
N ALA A 154 -22.94 -53.65 -32.54
CA ALA A 154 -23.20 -53.58 -33.96
C ALA A 154 -22.40 -52.40 -34.50
N VAL A 155 -21.39 -52.74 -35.30
CA VAL A 155 -20.74 -51.87 -36.26
C VAL A 155 -21.83 -51.13 -37.06
N LEU A 156 -22.09 -49.86 -36.75
CA LEU A 156 -22.87 -48.97 -37.63
C LEU A 156 -21.93 -48.43 -38.70
N VAL A 157 -21.63 -49.29 -39.67
CA VAL A 157 -21.28 -48.84 -41.02
C VAL A 157 -22.55 -48.23 -41.62
N GLY A 158 -22.53 -46.90 -41.77
CA GLY A 158 -23.34 -46.17 -42.74
C GLY A 158 -24.84 -46.09 -42.48
N THR A 159 -25.27 -45.08 -41.73
CA THR A 159 -26.55 -44.40 -42.00
C THR A 159 -26.42 -42.91 -41.71
N PRO A 160 -26.91 -42.02 -42.60
CA PRO A 160 -26.88 -40.59 -42.37
C PRO A 160 -27.90 -40.25 -41.29
N LEU A 161 -27.45 -39.55 -40.25
CA LEU A 161 -28.32 -38.90 -39.27
C LEU A 161 -29.20 -37.88 -40.01
N ALA A 162 -30.44 -38.27 -40.30
CA ALA A 162 -31.48 -37.36 -40.70
C ALA A 162 -31.88 -36.53 -39.47
N ILE A 163 -31.39 -35.29 -39.44
CA ILE A 163 -32.00 -34.21 -38.68
C ILE A 163 -33.41 -34.03 -39.24
N LEU A 164 -34.41 -34.59 -38.57
CA LEU A 164 -35.81 -34.28 -38.81
C LEU A 164 -36.32 -33.46 -37.65
N GLY A 165 -36.29 -32.14 -37.84
CA GLY A 165 -37.19 -31.23 -37.14
C GLY A 165 -38.63 -31.67 -37.38
N GLY A 166 -39.37 -31.87 -36.30
CA GLY A 166 -40.71 -32.41 -36.35
C GLY A 166 -41.35 -32.38 -34.97
N SER A 167 -41.80 -31.20 -34.56
CA SER A 167 -42.73 -31.00 -33.46
C SER A 167 -43.98 -31.87 -33.63
N VAL A 168 -44.12 -32.92 -32.81
CA VAL A 168 -45.38 -33.64 -32.65
C VAL A 168 -45.96 -33.32 -31.27
N ASN A 169 -46.93 -32.40 -31.29
CA ASN A 169 -47.85 -32.11 -30.20
C ASN A 169 -48.57 -33.39 -29.75
N LEU A 170 -48.23 -33.90 -28.57
CA LEU A 170 -49.09 -34.79 -27.79
C LEU A 170 -49.80 -34.00 -26.70
N VAL A 171 -50.77 -33.17 -27.10
CA VAL A 171 -51.80 -32.66 -26.19
C VAL A 171 -52.92 -33.69 -26.14
N ARG A 172 -52.87 -34.61 -25.18
CA ARG A 172 -54.08 -35.24 -24.62
C ARG A 172 -53.79 -36.03 -23.34
N HIS A 173 -53.78 -35.33 -22.22
CA HIS A 173 -54.67 -35.54 -21.07
C HIS A 173 -54.21 -34.64 -19.92
N GLY A 174 -55.18 -33.96 -19.30
CA GLY A 174 -54.95 -32.91 -18.32
C GLY A 174 -54.10 -33.35 -17.13
N SER A 175 -52.86 -32.89 -17.13
CA SER A 175 -52.03 -32.67 -15.97
C SER A 175 -51.16 -31.46 -16.30
N VAL A 176 -51.45 -30.33 -15.65
CA VAL A 176 -50.64 -29.10 -15.78
C VAL A 176 -49.34 -29.38 -15.04
N TRP A 177 -48.33 -29.88 -15.75
CA TRP A 177 -46.94 -29.79 -15.31
C TRP A 177 -46.40 -28.60 -16.10
N SER A 178 -46.44 -27.41 -15.49
CA SER A 178 -46.15 -26.13 -16.14
C SER A 178 -44.66 -25.81 -16.27
N ASN A 179 -43.79 -26.71 -15.80
CA ASN A 179 -42.39 -26.41 -15.53
C ASN A 179 -41.55 -27.25 -16.51
N ASN A 180 -40.93 -26.60 -17.48
CA ASN A 180 -39.94 -27.24 -18.34
C ASN A 180 -38.56 -26.94 -17.76
N TRP A 181 -37.66 -27.89 -17.92
CA TRP A 181 -36.32 -27.82 -17.36
C TRP A 181 -35.31 -27.74 -18.48
N VAL A 182 -34.45 -26.73 -18.40
CA VAL A 182 -33.21 -26.70 -19.19
C VAL A 182 -32.15 -27.42 -18.38
N GLU A 183 -31.62 -28.49 -18.95
CA GLU A 183 -30.77 -29.45 -18.26
C GLU A 183 -29.50 -29.72 -19.07
N PHE A 184 -28.38 -29.90 -18.39
CA PHE A 184 -27.13 -30.35 -19.00
C PHE A 184 -27.03 -31.87 -18.84
N ASP A 185 -26.84 -32.61 -19.94
CA ASP A 185 -26.74 -34.06 -19.96
C ASP A 185 -25.35 -34.51 -19.45
N HIS A 186 -25.26 -34.64 -18.13
CA HIS A 186 -24.04 -35.04 -17.43
C HIS A 186 -23.58 -36.46 -17.80
N ASP A 187 -24.50 -37.36 -18.14
CA ASP A 187 -24.16 -38.75 -18.46
C ASP A 187 -23.52 -38.85 -19.85
N LEU A 188 -24.14 -38.22 -20.85
CA LEU A 188 -23.55 -38.14 -22.18
C LEU A 188 -22.23 -37.38 -22.15
N PHE A 189 -22.15 -36.29 -21.39
CA PHE A 189 -20.91 -35.53 -21.25
C PHE A 189 -19.77 -36.36 -20.64
N TYR A 190 -20.06 -37.07 -19.54
CA TYR A 190 -19.09 -37.98 -18.91
C TYR A 190 -18.63 -39.06 -19.90
N GLU A 191 -19.56 -39.68 -20.64
CA GLU A 191 -19.23 -40.70 -21.64
C GLU A 191 -18.30 -40.15 -22.73
N GLN A 192 -18.61 -38.98 -23.29
CA GLN A 192 -17.76 -38.36 -24.31
C GLN A 192 -16.39 -37.95 -23.77
N ALA A 193 -16.31 -37.48 -22.51
CA ALA A 193 -15.04 -37.21 -21.86
C ALA A 193 -14.19 -38.48 -21.68
N VAL A 194 -14.80 -39.60 -21.24
CA VAL A 194 -14.12 -40.90 -21.14
C VAL A 194 -13.61 -41.36 -22.49
N VAL A 195 -14.43 -41.32 -23.54
CA VAL A 195 -14.04 -41.72 -24.90
C VAL A 195 -12.86 -40.87 -25.40
N ALA A 196 -12.92 -39.55 -25.25
CA ALA A 196 -11.85 -38.64 -25.66
C ALA A 196 -10.55 -38.88 -24.90
N ILE A 197 -10.64 -39.17 -23.60
CA ILE A 197 -9.49 -39.51 -22.74
C ILE A 197 -8.88 -40.84 -23.17
N GLN A 198 -9.67 -41.89 -23.33
CA GLN A 198 -9.18 -43.21 -23.72
C GLN A 198 -8.54 -43.20 -25.11
N ALA A 199 -9.09 -42.41 -26.05
CA ALA A 199 -8.49 -42.22 -27.37
C ALA A 199 -7.07 -41.62 -27.31
N LYS A 200 -6.73 -40.86 -26.25
CA LYS A 200 -5.41 -40.24 -26.08
C LYS A 200 -4.48 -40.99 -25.12
N HIS A 201 -5.00 -41.49 -24.01
CA HIS A 201 -4.22 -42.12 -22.93
C HIS A 201 -4.29 -43.66 -22.95
N GLY A 202 -5.15 -44.25 -23.79
CA GLY A 202 -5.40 -45.69 -23.87
C GLY A 202 -6.30 -46.23 -22.76
N SER A 203 -6.29 -45.62 -21.56
CA SER A 203 -7.15 -45.99 -20.43
C SER A 203 -7.41 -44.79 -19.51
N LEU A 204 -8.42 -44.92 -18.65
CA LEU A 204 -8.67 -43.95 -17.57
C LEU A 204 -7.57 -43.99 -16.50
N ASP A 205 -6.96 -45.15 -16.24
CA ASP A 205 -5.85 -45.29 -15.28
C ASP A 205 -4.63 -44.46 -15.72
N ASN A 206 -4.22 -44.63 -16.98
CA ASN A 206 -3.11 -43.88 -17.57
C ASN A 206 -3.37 -42.37 -17.56
N TYR A 207 -4.63 -41.97 -17.75
CA TYR A 207 -5.03 -40.57 -17.64
C TYR A 207 -4.91 -40.06 -16.20
N ILE A 208 -5.42 -40.79 -15.20
CA ILE A 208 -5.35 -40.41 -13.79
C ILE A 208 -3.90 -40.29 -13.33
N ASP A 209 -3.06 -41.22 -13.72
CA ASP A 209 -1.62 -41.17 -13.46
C ASP A 209 -0.98 -39.93 -14.10
N TYR A 210 -1.31 -39.65 -15.36
CA TYR A 210 -0.77 -38.49 -16.05
C TYR A 210 -1.25 -37.18 -15.43
N ILE A 211 -2.56 -36.98 -15.23
CA ILE A 211 -3.11 -35.72 -14.74
C ILE A 211 -2.78 -35.47 -13.26
N SER A 212 -2.63 -36.52 -12.44
CA SER A 212 -2.17 -36.37 -11.05
C SER A 212 -0.71 -35.88 -10.99
N GLN A 213 0.18 -36.45 -11.80
CA GLN A 213 1.57 -35.99 -11.95
C GLN A 213 1.63 -34.56 -12.51
N ALA A 214 0.87 -34.30 -13.58
CA ALA A 214 0.74 -32.97 -14.19
C ALA A 214 0.28 -31.91 -13.18
N SER A 215 -0.67 -32.26 -12.30
CA SER A 215 -1.17 -31.35 -11.26
C SER A 215 -0.10 -31.02 -10.21
N VAL A 216 0.69 -32.01 -9.79
CA VAL A 216 1.82 -31.80 -8.86
C VAL A 216 2.89 -30.91 -9.51
N ILE A 217 3.25 -31.19 -10.76
CA ILE A 217 4.23 -30.43 -11.53
C ILE A 217 3.76 -28.98 -11.72
N HIS A 218 2.50 -28.78 -12.14
CA HIS A 218 1.91 -27.46 -12.27
C HIS A 218 2.03 -26.64 -10.98
N LYS A 219 1.69 -27.25 -9.85
CA LYS A 219 1.77 -26.60 -8.52
C LYS A 219 3.21 -26.22 -8.18
N ASN A 220 4.17 -27.13 -8.37
CA ASN A 220 5.57 -26.88 -8.07
C ASN A 220 6.16 -25.77 -8.95
N LEU A 221 5.92 -25.83 -10.26
CA LEU A 221 6.36 -24.81 -11.22
C LEU A 221 5.71 -23.45 -10.94
N SER A 222 4.41 -23.42 -10.58
CA SER A 222 3.72 -22.18 -10.20
C SER A 222 4.34 -21.51 -8.97
N GLN A 223 4.70 -22.30 -7.96
CA GLN A 223 5.38 -21.82 -6.75
C GLN A 223 6.79 -21.32 -7.04
N GLN A 224 7.56 -22.05 -7.87
CA GLN A 224 8.89 -21.61 -8.29
C GLN A 224 8.81 -20.29 -9.08
N ASN A 225 7.88 -20.20 -10.03
CA ASN A 225 7.65 -19.00 -10.83
C ASN A 225 7.28 -17.79 -9.96
N GLU A 226 6.44 -17.98 -8.95
CA GLU A 226 6.10 -16.92 -8.00
C GLU A 226 7.30 -16.42 -7.19
N ARG A 227 8.16 -17.35 -6.73
CA ARG A 227 9.40 -16.99 -6.03
C ARG A 227 10.34 -16.20 -6.94
N LEU A 228 10.63 -16.70 -8.14
CA LEU A 228 11.52 -16.03 -9.09
C LEU A 228 10.99 -14.64 -9.49
N TYR A 229 9.68 -14.51 -9.72
CA TYR A 229 9.06 -13.21 -10.01
C TYR A 229 9.19 -12.23 -8.85
N LYS A 230 9.04 -12.71 -7.61
CA LYS A 230 9.20 -11.89 -6.41
C LYS A 230 10.67 -11.46 -6.21
N ASP A 231 11.61 -12.36 -6.44
CA ASP A 231 13.04 -12.07 -6.32
C ASP A 231 13.47 -11.03 -7.36
N TRP A 232 13.02 -11.18 -8.61
CA TRP A 232 13.25 -10.19 -9.67
C TRP A 232 12.67 -8.81 -9.32
N ASN A 233 11.43 -8.75 -8.81
CA ASN A 233 10.80 -7.49 -8.39
C ASN A 233 11.52 -6.85 -7.19
N THR A 234 12.02 -7.66 -6.26
CA THR A 234 12.80 -7.18 -5.12
C THR A 234 14.06 -6.50 -5.60
N LEU A 235 14.82 -7.14 -6.48
CA LEU A 235 16.01 -6.56 -7.11
C LEU A 235 15.68 -5.26 -7.85
N LYS A 236 14.60 -5.23 -8.64
CA LYS A 236 14.15 -4.03 -9.35
C LYS A 236 13.86 -2.87 -8.39
N ASN A 237 13.17 -3.13 -7.28
CA ASN A 237 12.83 -2.10 -6.30
C ASN A 237 14.06 -1.54 -5.59
N GLU A 238 15.01 -2.40 -5.21
CA GLU A 238 16.30 -1.99 -4.65
C GLU A 238 17.05 -1.06 -5.61
N LYS A 239 17.16 -1.45 -6.88
CA LYS A 239 17.81 -0.63 -7.92
C LYS A 239 17.09 0.69 -8.18
N SER A 240 15.77 0.69 -8.20
CA SER A 240 14.94 1.89 -8.40
C SER A 240 15.11 2.90 -7.24
N THR A 241 15.25 2.41 -6.01
CA THR A 241 15.50 3.23 -4.82
C THR A 241 16.84 3.95 -4.91
N ILE A 242 17.89 3.26 -5.34
CA ILE A 242 19.23 3.85 -5.53
C ILE A 242 19.18 4.96 -6.58
N ILE A 243 18.58 4.70 -7.75
CA ILE A 243 18.45 5.71 -8.81
C ILE A 243 17.68 6.94 -8.32
N SER A 244 16.56 6.72 -7.62
CA SER A 244 15.70 7.79 -7.11
C SER A 244 16.37 8.71 -6.09
N THR A 245 17.51 8.30 -5.51
CA THR A 245 18.33 9.19 -4.67
C THR A 245 18.94 10.34 -5.48
N TYR A 246 19.19 10.12 -6.77
CA TYR A 246 19.74 11.11 -7.71
C TYR A 246 18.65 11.77 -8.55
N HIS A 247 17.83 10.96 -9.23
CA HIS A 247 16.73 11.40 -10.07
C HIS A 247 15.78 10.24 -10.31
N HIS A 248 14.47 10.50 -10.40
CA HIS A 248 13.51 9.43 -10.58
C HIS A 248 13.51 8.91 -12.04
N PHE A 249 13.70 7.60 -12.19
CA PHE A 249 13.48 6.87 -13.44
C PHE A 249 12.78 5.55 -13.15
N GLU A 250 11.84 5.18 -14.01
CA GLU A 250 11.26 3.85 -14.00
C GLU A 250 12.22 2.85 -14.66
N LEU A 251 12.51 1.72 -14.02
CA LEU A 251 13.23 0.61 -14.64
C LEU A 251 12.29 -0.27 -15.47
N ILE A 252 12.85 -1.07 -16.37
CA ILE A 252 12.08 -2.03 -17.17
C ILE A 252 11.15 -2.89 -16.30
N ASN A 253 9.98 -3.22 -16.84
CA ASN A 253 9.03 -4.15 -16.27
C ASN A 253 9.06 -5.46 -17.06
N VAL A 254 8.86 -6.58 -16.37
CA VAL A 254 8.61 -7.87 -17.01
C VAL A 254 7.35 -8.48 -16.41
N ASP A 255 6.58 -9.15 -17.23
CA ASP A 255 5.44 -9.93 -16.76
C ASP A 255 5.93 -11.24 -16.11
N LYS A 256 5.08 -11.82 -15.27
CA LYS A 256 5.33 -13.15 -14.71
C LYS A 256 5.36 -14.17 -15.86
N PHE A 257 6.35 -15.06 -15.84
CA PHE A 257 6.45 -16.12 -16.85
C PHE A 257 5.15 -16.93 -16.93
N THR A 258 4.68 -17.23 -18.14
CA THR A 258 3.44 -17.99 -18.36
C THR A 258 3.76 -19.35 -18.96
N PHE A 259 3.13 -20.41 -18.47
CA PHE A 259 3.27 -21.76 -19.01
C PHE A 259 1.94 -22.49 -19.01
N GLN A 260 1.86 -23.55 -19.82
CA GLN A 260 0.72 -24.46 -19.88
C GLN A 260 1.22 -25.88 -19.74
N ILE A 261 0.40 -26.75 -19.14
CA ILE A 261 0.71 -28.18 -19.03
C ILE A 261 -0.04 -28.92 -20.13
N PRO A 262 0.65 -29.65 -21.03
CA PRO A 262 0.01 -30.41 -22.08
C PRO A 262 -0.81 -31.54 -21.46
N SER A 263 -1.94 -31.87 -22.08
CA SER A 263 -2.85 -32.90 -21.61
C SER A 263 -2.35 -34.32 -21.89
N PHE A 264 -1.34 -34.48 -22.75
CA PHE A 264 -0.70 -35.75 -23.10
C PHE A 264 0.77 -35.54 -23.48
N GLY A 265 1.57 -36.60 -23.40
CA GLY A 265 3.00 -36.59 -23.74
C GLY A 265 3.87 -37.18 -22.64
N ASN A 266 5.17 -36.84 -22.63
CA ASN A 266 6.07 -37.18 -21.53
C ASN A 266 6.14 -35.99 -20.56
N ILE A 267 5.50 -36.14 -19.39
CA ILE A 267 5.35 -35.04 -18.43
C ILE A 267 6.69 -34.64 -17.78
N GLU A 268 7.65 -35.56 -17.63
CA GLU A 268 8.97 -35.27 -17.07
C GLU A 268 9.80 -34.40 -18.01
N ILE A 269 9.75 -34.68 -19.32
CA ILE A 269 10.42 -33.85 -20.34
C ILE A 269 9.82 -32.45 -20.34
N VAL A 270 8.49 -32.35 -20.26
CA VAL A 270 7.78 -31.07 -20.22
C VAL A 270 8.14 -30.27 -18.97
N GLU A 271 8.21 -30.91 -17.79
CA GLU A 271 8.64 -30.24 -16.56
C GLU A 271 10.04 -29.64 -16.72
N ALA A 272 10.98 -30.44 -17.23
CA ALA A 272 12.36 -30.01 -17.45
C ALA A 272 12.43 -28.83 -18.45
N GLU A 273 11.66 -28.88 -19.53
CA GLU A 273 11.60 -27.83 -20.53
C GLU A 273 11.01 -26.53 -19.96
N ILE A 274 9.85 -26.60 -19.29
CA ILE A 274 9.20 -25.42 -18.69
C ILE A 274 10.13 -24.80 -17.64
N LYS A 275 10.76 -25.62 -16.80
CA LYS A 275 11.71 -25.15 -15.80
C LYS A 275 12.92 -24.45 -16.44
N SER A 276 13.52 -25.06 -17.46
CA SER A 276 14.64 -24.46 -18.19
C SER A 276 14.25 -23.13 -18.83
N ASN A 277 13.08 -23.05 -19.46
CA ASN A 277 12.58 -21.83 -20.10
C ASN A 277 12.28 -20.72 -19.07
N MET A 278 11.71 -21.09 -17.92
CA MET A 278 11.44 -20.17 -16.81
C MET A 278 12.74 -19.62 -16.21
N ASP A 279 13.70 -20.48 -15.92
CA ASP A 279 15.01 -20.08 -15.37
C ASP A 279 15.77 -19.18 -16.36
N TYR A 280 15.74 -19.51 -17.65
CA TYR A 280 16.30 -18.67 -18.71
C TYR A 280 15.60 -17.30 -18.79
N PHE A 281 14.27 -17.27 -18.77
CA PHE A 281 13.49 -16.02 -18.82
C PHE A 281 13.87 -15.06 -17.70
N TYR A 282 13.93 -15.54 -16.45
CA TYR A 282 14.28 -14.67 -15.33
C TYR A 282 15.76 -14.29 -15.32
N SER A 283 16.66 -15.19 -15.71
CA SER A 283 18.09 -14.86 -15.86
C SER A 283 18.33 -13.75 -16.88
N GLU A 284 17.65 -13.83 -18.03
CA GLU A 284 17.79 -12.81 -19.08
C GLU A 284 17.10 -11.50 -18.68
N SER A 285 15.96 -11.58 -18.01
CA SER A 285 15.26 -10.42 -17.44
C SER A 285 16.11 -9.69 -16.39
N GLU A 286 16.88 -10.42 -15.58
CA GLU A 286 17.82 -9.84 -14.61
C GLU A 286 18.97 -9.12 -15.32
N LYS A 287 19.60 -9.73 -16.34
CA LYS A 287 20.67 -9.06 -17.11
C LYS A 287 20.18 -7.78 -17.75
N ASN A 288 18.99 -7.81 -18.36
CA ASN A 288 18.36 -6.65 -18.97
C ASN A 288 18.08 -5.56 -17.93
N LEU A 289 17.61 -5.93 -16.74
CA LEU A 289 17.36 -5.01 -15.63
C LEU A 289 18.66 -4.33 -15.18
N LEU A 290 19.74 -5.08 -15.02
CA LEU A 290 21.04 -4.55 -14.59
C LEU A 290 21.69 -3.64 -15.64
N ALA A 291 21.52 -3.96 -16.93
CA ALA A 291 21.95 -3.11 -18.03
C ALA A 291 21.16 -1.78 -18.06
N ASP A 292 19.83 -1.85 -17.94
CA ASP A 292 18.96 -0.66 -17.89
C ASP A 292 19.26 0.20 -16.65
N TYR A 293 19.43 -0.44 -15.48
CA TYR A 293 19.85 0.21 -14.24
C TYR A 293 21.16 0.96 -14.41
N SER A 294 22.19 0.32 -14.95
CA SER A 294 23.52 0.94 -15.10
C SER A 294 23.46 2.19 -15.97
N ARG A 295 22.71 2.11 -17.08
CA ARG A 295 22.49 3.24 -18.00
C ARG A 295 21.72 4.38 -17.31
N LYS A 296 20.61 4.09 -16.65
CA LYS A 296 19.76 5.10 -16.00
C LYS A 296 20.41 5.71 -14.77
N LEU A 297 21.21 4.95 -14.03
CA LEU A 297 21.99 5.47 -12.90
C LEU A 297 23.02 6.50 -13.38
N ALA A 298 23.74 6.21 -14.47
CA ALA A 298 24.68 7.17 -15.04
C ALA A 298 23.97 8.47 -15.45
N GLN A 299 22.81 8.37 -16.11
CA GLN A 299 21.98 9.52 -16.46
C GLN A 299 21.47 10.30 -15.25
N ALA A 300 20.99 9.60 -14.21
CA ALA A 300 20.49 10.21 -12.98
C ALA A 300 21.60 10.98 -12.25
N LYS A 301 22.79 10.39 -12.14
CA LYS A 301 23.98 11.06 -11.59
C LYS A 301 24.37 12.29 -12.39
N GLU A 302 24.37 12.21 -13.72
CA GLU A 302 24.68 13.35 -14.57
C GLU A 302 23.71 14.52 -14.32
N ILE A 303 22.39 14.24 -14.31
CA ILE A 303 21.36 15.24 -14.02
C ILE A 303 21.58 15.85 -12.63
N TYR A 304 21.80 15.02 -11.61
CA TYR A 304 22.04 15.46 -10.24
C TYR A 304 23.26 16.39 -10.13
N VAL A 305 24.37 16.03 -10.79
CA VAL A 305 25.58 16.87 -10.85
C VAL A 305 25.31 18.21 -11.54
N GLN A 306 24.52 18.23 -12.62
CA GLN A 306 24.15 19.48 -13.30
C GLN A 306 23.29 20.37 -12.40
N GLU A 307 22.32 19.79 -11.69
CA GLU A 307 21.51 20.52 -10.70
C GLU A 307 22.37 21.08 -9.57
N GLN A 308 23.30 20.28 -9.05
CA GLN A 308 24.22 20.70 -8.00
C GLN A 308 25.11 21.86 -8.47
N LYS A 309 25.73 21.75 -9.65
CA LYS A 309 26.52 22.84 -10.26
C LYS A 309 25.69 24.11 -10.45
N LYS A 310 24.45 23.97 -10.94
CA LYS A 310 23.52 25.09 -11.11
C LYS A 310 23.20 25.74 -9.77
N SER A 311 22.79 24.98 -8.76
CA SER A 311 22.49 25.48 -7.41
C SER A 311 23.68 26.17 -6.77
N TYR A 312 24.88 25.60 -6.86
CA TYR A 312 26.11 26.23 -6.39
C TYR A 312 26.35 27.58 -7.09
N SER A 313 26.22 27.62 -8.41
CA SER A 313 26.44 28.85 -9.18
C SER A 313 25.47 29.97 -8.83
N LEU A 314 24.25 29.63 -8.40
CA LEU A 314 23.21 30.59 -8.00
C LEU A 314 23.34 31.05 -6.54
N ALA A 315 24.05 30.32 -5.69
CA ALA A 315 24.28 30.70 -4.29
C ALA A 315 25.28 31.87 -4.21
N LYS A 316 24.77 33.11 -4.00
CA LYS A 316 25.59 34.34 -4.01
C LYS A 316 25.77 35.01 -2.64
N ASN A 317 25.04 34.58 -1.61
CA ASN A 317 25.11 35.12 -0.25
C ASN A 317 25.24 34.01 0.79
N SER A 318 25.57 34.37 2.04
CA SER A 318 25.83 33.41 3.13
C SER A 318 24.66 32.45 3.34
N ASN A 319 23.42 32.94 3.39
CA ASN A 319 22.24 32.08 3.57
C ASN A 319 22.09 31.07 2.43
N SER A 320 22.08 31.53 1.17
CA SER A 320 21.95 30.64 -0.01
C SER A 320 23.08 29.61 -0.13
N MET A 321 24.29 29.96 0.34
CA MET A 321 25.42 29.03 0.34
C MET A 321 25.27 27.97 1.43
N MET A 322 24.75 28.34 2.61
CA MET A 322 24.44 27.39 3.67
C MET A 322 23.29 26.45 3.26
N ASP A 323 22.26 26.97 2.57
CA ASP A 323 21.18 26.13 2.03
C ASP A 323 21.71 25.13 0.99
N PHE A 324 22.64 25.56 0.13
CA PHE A 324 23.34 24.66 -0.78
C PHE A 324 24.10 23.56 -0.01
N ILE A 325 24.91 23.93 0.99
CA ILE A 325 25.68 22.99 1.81
C ILE A 325 24.75 21.95 2.43
N ARG A 326 23.71 22.38 3.15
CA ARG A 326 22.75 21.47 3.82
C ARG A 326 22.04 20.53 2.84
N LYS A 327 21.72 21.01 1.65
CA LYS A 327 21.05 20.18 0.64
C LYS A 327 21.96 19.07 0.11
N TYR A 328 23.26 19.32 -0.03
CA TYR A 328 24.18 18.43 -0.74
C TYR A 328 25.26 17.78 0.14
N GLU A 329 25.34 18.09 1.44
CA GLU A 329 26.37 17.53 2.33
C GLU A 329 26.32 16.00 2.47
N GLY A 330 25.15 15.39 2.29
CA GLY A 330 24.98 13.94 2.32
C GLY A 330 25.30 13.22 1.00
N LEU A 331 25.39 13.96 -0.11
CA LEU A 331 25.63 13.40 -1.45
C LEU A 331 26.25 14.47 -2.37
N ASP A 332 27.58 14.59 -2.34
CA ASP A 332 28.33 15.60 -3.09
C ASP A 332 29.01 15.02 -4.34
N GLU A 333 28.22 14.68 -5.36
CA GLU A 333 28.74 14.07 -6.60
C GLU A 333 29.59 15.03 -7.46
N ALA A 334 29.46 16.34 -7.28
CA ALA A 334 30.21 17.34 -8.03
C ALA A 334 31.45 17.90 -7.29
N ASP A 335 31.74 17.41 -6.07
CA ASP A 335 32.81 17.89 -5.19
C ASP A 335 32.77 19.43 -5.02
N LEU A 336 31.59 19.94 -4.65
CA LEU A 336 31.30 21.37 -4.50
C LEU A 336 31.03 21.79 -3.05
N VAL A 337 30.73 20.87 -2.14
CA VAL A 337 30.38 21.21 -0.74
C VAL A 337 31.57 21.85 -0.02
N GLU A 338 32.79 21.34 -0.20
CA GLU A 338 33.98 21.96 0.39
C GLU A 338 34.21 23.39 -0.15
N LYS A 339 34.09 23.58 -1.47
CA LYS A 339 34.18 24.89 -2.11
C LYS A 339 33.09 25.83 -1.62
N ALA A 340 31.89 25.31 -1.35
CA ALA A 340 30.78 26.05 -0.77
C ALA A 340 31.08 26.49 0.66
N TRP A 341 31.64 25.62 1.50
CA TRP A 341 32.07 25.99 2.85
C TRP A 341 33.07 27.13 2.85
N LEU A 342 34.11 27.06 2.01
CA LEU A 342 35.10 28.14 1.87
C LEU A 342 34.44 29.45 1.39
N SER A 343 33.52 29.36 0.43
CA SER A 343 32.80 30.53 -0.09
C SER A 343 31.90 31.14 0.98
N TRP A 344 31.18 30.30 1.72
CA TRP A 344 30.33 30.70 2.83
C TRP A 344 31.10 31.45 3.92
N ARG A 345 32.22 30.89 4.40
CA ARG A 345 33.08 31.55 5.39
C ARG A 345 33.58 32.91 4.91
N SER A 346 33.97 33.00 3.64
CA SER A 346 34.38 34.27 3.02
C SER A 346 33.25 35.30 2.97
N LEU A 347 32.03 34.89 2.64
CA LEU A 347 30.84 35.74 2.62
C LEU A 347 30.48 36.22 4.04
N VAL A 348 30.40 35.31 5.00
CA VAL A 348 30.12 35.62 6.41
C VAL A 348 31.15 36.60 6.96
N LYS A 349 32.45 36.36 6.72
CA LYS A 349 33.53 37.29 7.11
C LYS A 349 33.36 38.69 6.53
N LYS A 350 32.84 38.84 5.30
CA LYS A 350 32.55 40.15 4.71
C LYS A 350 31.32 40.80 5.37
N GLU A 351 30.27 40.03 5.60
CA GLU A 351 29.04 40.47 6.26
C GLU A 351 29.31 40.95 7.70
N GLU A 352 30.11 40.20 8.45
CA GLU A 352 30.60 40.57 9.78
C GLU A 352 31.35 41.90 9.76
N LYS A 353 32.30 42.09 8.84
CA LYS A 353 33.03 43.36 8.73
C LYS A 353 32.11 44.55 8.47
N ILE A 354 31.13 44.39 7.58
CA ILE A 354 30.14 45.44 7.28
C ILE A 354 29.26 45.71 8.50
N ALA A 355 28.78 44.67 9.17
CA ALA A 355 27.92 44.81 10.35
C ALA A 355 28.67 45.44 11.53
N PHE A 356 29.92 45.04 11.75
CA PHE A 356 30.79 45.61 12.78
C PHE A 356 31.05 47.10 12.53
N GLY A 357 31.33 47.49 11.26
CA GLY A 357 31.51 48.89 10.89
C GLY A 357 30.28 49.77 11.06
N LYS A 358 29.09 49.19 11.28
CA LYS A 358 27.82 49.88 11.55
C LYS A 358 27.49 49.99 13.04
N ILE A 359 28.34 49.48 13.94
CA ILE A 359 28.12 49.59 15.38
C ILE A 359 28.29 51.05 15.81
N VAL A 360 27.20 51.66 16.30
CA VAL A 360 27.21 53.03 16.84
C VAL A 360 26.83 53.04 18.32
N THR A 361 25.98 52.11 18.75
CA THR A 361 25.49 52.02 20.13
C THR A 361 25.85 50.69 20.79
N ILE A 362 25.78 50.63 22.12
CA ILE A 362 25.91 49.38 22.90
C ILE A 362 24.89 48.34 22.41
N ARG A 363 23.67 48.78 22.09
CA ARG A 363 22.62 47.90 21.54
C ARG A 363 23.05 47.27 20.21
N ASP A 364 23.66 48.05 19.31
CA ASP A 364 24.13 47.53 18.03
C ASP A 364 25.26 46.52 18.22
N ALA A 365 26.18 46.79 19.15
CA ALA A 365 27.25 45.86 19.50
C ALA A 365 26.69 44.55 20.10
N ASN A 366 25.71 44.62 20.99
CA ASN A 366 25.05 43.44 21.55
C ASN A 366 24.30 42.64 20.48
N ASN A 367 23.62 43.31 19.55
CA ASN A 367 22.98 42.66 18.41
C ASN A 367 24.01 41.96 17.51
N PHE A 368 25.14 42.60 17.25
CA PHE A 368 26.25 42.01 16.51
C PHE A 368 26.79 40.75 17.20
N ILE A 369 27.09 40.84 18.51
CA ILE A 369 27.57 39.71 19.32
C ILE A 369 26.56 38.56 19.27
N SER A 370 25.28 38.84 19.50
CA SER A 370 24.23 37.82 19.51
C SER A 370 24.13 37.08 18.18
N ARG A 371 24.26 37.81 17.06
CA ARG A 371 24.17 37.26 15.71
C ARG A 371 25.37 36.41 15.31
N TYR A 372 26.58 36.80 15.69
CA TYR A 372 27.82 36.18 15.20
C TYR A 372 28.60 35.39 16.26
N LYS A 373 28.08 35.26 17.50
CA LYS A 373 28.78 34.55 18.60
C LYS A 373 29.23 33.12 18.25
N ASP A 374 28.46 32.42 17.43
CA ASP A 374 28.70 31.01 17.09
C ASP A 374 29.44 30.86 15.74
N ILE A 375 29.57 31.96 15.01
CA ILE A 375 30.12 32.01 13.65
C ILE A 375 30.88 33.34 13.52
N ASP A 376 32.10 33.40 14.05
CA ASP A 376 32.96 34.60 14.11
C ASP A 376 34.19 34.46 13.20
N GLU A 377 33.96 34.41 11.89
CA GLU A 377 34.99 34.14 10.87
C GLU A 377 36.00 35.30 10.71
N ALA A 378 35.60 36.52 11.04
CA ALA A 378 36.44 37.71 11.05
C ALA A 378 37.13 37.96 12.41
N LYS A 379 36.80 37.19 13.46
CA LYS A 379 37.30 37.38 14.83
C LYS A 379 37.00 38.77 15.39
N LEU A 380 35.78 39.24 15.19
CA LEU A 380 35.29 40.58 15.56
C LEU A 380 34.37 40.56 16.79
N VAL A 381 33.82 39.41 17.18
CA VAL A 381 32.98 39.31 18.38
C VAL A 381 33.72 39.75 19.66
N PRO A 382 34.99 39.34 19.91
CA PRO A 382 35.75 39.84 21.06
C PRO A 382 35.89 41.36 21.04
N LYS A 383 36.18 41.96 19.88
CA LYS A 383 36.30 43.42 19.74
C LYS A 383 34.98 44.13 20.02
N ALA A 384 33.85 43.54 19.62
CA ALA A 384 32.54 44.11 19.92
C ALA A 384 32.26 44.06 21.43
N ARG A 385 32.66 42.99 22.12
CA ARG A 385 32.58 42.90 23.60
C ARG A 385 33.44 43.97 24.27
N ASP A 386 34.63 44.23 23.76
CA ASP A 386 35.50 45.29 24.28
C ASP A 386 34.87 46.68 24.10
N LEU A 387 34.24 46.95 22.95
CA LEU A 387 33.50 48.21 22.73
C LEU A 387 32.36 48.41 23.74
N VAL A 388 31.61 47.33 24.03
CA VAL A 388 30.56 47.36 25.07
C VAL A 388 31.17 47.67 26.43
N ALA A 389 32.21 46.94 26.83
CA ALA A 389 32.87 47.13 28.11
C ALA A 389 33.44 48.56 28.29
N GLN A 390 34.06 49.12 27.25
CA GLN A 390 34.57 50.50 27.26
C GLN A 390 33.45 51.53 27.36
N ALA A 391 32.36 51.34 26.63
CA ALA A 391 31.21 52.24 26.66
C ALA A 391 30.52 52.23 28.02
N GLU A 392 30.32 51.05 28.62
CA GLU A 392 29.79 50.88 29.97
C GLU A 392 30.70 51.51 31.03
N LEU A 393 32.02 51.35 30.90
CA LEU A 393 32.98 51.99 31.79
C LEU A 393 32.92 53.52 31.69
N ARG A 394 32.79 54.06 30.46
CA ARG A 394 32.63 55.51 30.26
C ARG A 394 31.34 56.01 30.91
N ILE A 395 30.21 55.35 30.69
CA ILE A 395 28.92 55.71 31.30
C ILE A 395 29.05 55.71 32.83
N ARG A 396 29.65 54.66 33.40
CA ARG A 396 29.89 54.57 34.84
C ARG A 396 30.77 55.71 35.36
N ASN A 397 31.83 56.06 34.63
CA ASN A 397 32.72 57.16 35.02
C ASN A 397 32.02 58.52 34.93
N GLU A 398 31.21 58.76 33.90
CA GLU A 398 30.39 59.97 33.77
C GLU A 398 29.35 60.08 34.88
N GLU A 399 28.69 58.97 35.26
CA GLU A 399 27.77 58.91 36.40
C GLU A 399 28.48 59.19 37.72
N ASN A 400 29.65 58.57 37.94
CA ASN A 400 30.47 58.81 39.13
C ASN A 400 30.93 60.27 39.21
N GLU A 401 31.30 60.87 38.07
CA GLU A 401 31.73 62.27 38.00
C GLU A 401 30.56 63.22 38.27
N LYS A 402 29.39 62.98 37.67
CA LYS A 402 28.15 63.72 37.98
C LYS A 402 27.82 63.63 39.47
N ARG A 403 27.93 62.44 40.07
CA ARG A 403 27.72 62.23 41.50
C ARG A 403 28.75 62.97 42.34
N ARG A 404 30.03 62.98 41.93
CA ARG A 404 31.11 63.72 42.60
C ARG A 404 30.85 65.23 42.59
N ILE A 405 30.47 65.78 41.42
CA ILE A 405 30.13 67.20 41.26
C ILE A 405 28.91 67.55 42.12
N ALA A 406 27.85 66.75 42.06
CA ALA A 406 26.64 66.94 42.87
C ALA A 406 26.96 66.91 44.37
N LEU A 407 27.79 65.96 44.83
CA LEU A 407 28.21 65.88 46.23
C LEU A 407 29.05 67.09 46.65
N SER A 408 29.94 67.56 45.79
CA SER A 408 30.76 68.75 46.05
C SER A 408 29.90 70.01 46.18
N SER A 409 28.94 70.20 45.26
CA SER A 409 27.95 71.29 45.34
C SER A 409 27.11 71.20 46.62
N LEU A 410 26.60 70.01 46.94
CA LEU A 410 25.82 69.76 48.15
C LEU A 410 26.64 70.06 49.42
N ASN A 411 27.91 69.63 49.47
CA ASN A 411 28.80 69.91 50.58
C ASN A 411 29.13 71.40 50.71
N LYS A 412 29.23 72.13 49.60
CA LYS A 412 29.39 73.58 49.60
C LYS A 412 28.14 74.27 50.16
N TRP A 413 26.95 73.86 49.73
CA TRP A 413 25.68 74.34 50.29
C TRP A 413 25.59 74.05 51.80
N ARG A 414 25.88 72.81 52.23
CA ARG A 414 25.90 72.42 53.66
C ARG A 414 26.82 73.28 54.51
N LYS A 415 27.94 73.78 53.97
CA LYS A 415 28.86 74.67 54.69
C LYS A 415 28.30 76.09 54.89
N GLY A 416 27.44 76.55 54.00
CA GLY A 416 26.78 77.86 54.10
C GLY A 416 25.48 77.84 54.90
N LEU A 417 25.01 76.67 55.33
CA LEU A 417 23.73 76.51 56.02
C LEU A 417 23.74 77.16 57.40
N SER A 418 22.70 77.96 57.68
CA SER A 418 22.54 78.77 58.87
C SER A 418 21.11 78.66 59.45
N VAL A 419 20.92 79.16 60.68
CA VAL A 419 19.59 79.22 61.30
C VAL A 419 18.70 80.15 60.48
N GLY A 420 17.52 79.67 60.11
CA GLY A 420 16.56 80.37 59.24
C GLY A 420 16.52 79.83 57.80
N ASP A 421 17.53 79.07 57.36
CA ASP A 421 17.56 78.50 56.01
C ASP A 421 16.60 77.32 55.86
N ASP A 422 15.99 77.20 54.68
CA ASP A 422 15.09 76.09 54.37
C ASP A 422 15.89 74.87 53.86
N THR A 423 15.59 73.70 54.41
CA THR A 423 16.14 72.40 54.03
C THR A 423 15.06 71.53 53.38
N PHE A 424 15.43 70.34 52.91
CA PHE A 424 14.49 69.38 52.29
C PHE A 424 13.27 69.04 53.15
N CYS A 425 13.35 69.17 54.49
CA CYS A 425 12.25 68.88 55.42
C CYS A 425 11.67 70.09 56.14
N GLY A 426 12.22 71.27 55.90
CA GLY A 426 11.76 72.51 56.51
C GLY A 426 12.91 73.33 57.07
N ARG A 427 12.59 74.30 57.93
CA ARG A 427 13.51 75.37 58.28
C ARG A 427 14.46 74.98 59.42
N VAL A 428 15.73 75.35 59.30
CA VAL A 428 16.69 75.25 60.41
C VAL A 428 16.29 76.23 61.51
N ILE A 429 15.99 75.72 62.70
CA ILE A 429 15.62 76.53 63.87
C ILE A 429 16.75 76.59 64.91
N GLU A 430 17.69 75.64 64.86
CA GLU A 430 18.83 75.58 65.79
C GLU A 430 20.02 74.91 65.09
N ALA A 431 21.24 75.39 65.34
CA ALA A 431 22.46 74.82 64.78
C ALA A 431 23.49 74.56 65.89
N ASN A 432 23.83 73.29 66.10
CA ASN A 432 24.85 72.85 67.06
C ASN A 432 25.77 71.84 66.37
N TYR A 433 26.84 72.34 65.73
CA TYR A 433 27.68 71.58 64.80
C TYR A 433 28.17 70.25 65.40
N PRO A 434 28.01 69.09 64.70
CA PRO A 434 27.57 68.91 63.31
C PRO A 434 26.05 68.70 63.12
N MET A 435 25.23 68.93 64.14
CA MET A 435 23.78 68.70 64.12
C MET A 435 23.00 69.99 63.84
N PHE A 436 21.91 69.85 63.08
CA PHE A 436 20.94 70.92 62.84
C PHE A 436 19.56 70.47 63.28
N ARG A 437 18.85 71.32 64.01
CA ARG A 437 17.45 71.11 64.36
C ARG A 437 16.57 71.77 63.30
N ILE A 438 15.70 70.97 62.69
CA ILE A 438 14.80 71.38 61.62
C ILE A 438 13.38 71.37 62.15
N ALA A 439 12.63 72.45 61.92
CA ALA A 439 11.18 72.45 62.05
C ALA A 439 10.57 71.84 60.80
N LEU A 440 9.79 70.77 60.96
CA LEU A 440 9.21 70.05 59.84
C LEU A 440 8.11 70.89 59.18
N SER A 441 8.21 71.14 57.87
CA SER A 441 7.20 71.91 57.13
C SER A 441 5.85 71.18 56.99
N SER A 442 5.81 69.88 57.26
CA SER A 442 4.59 69.06 57.27
C SER A 442 4.71 67.93 58.30
N PRO A 443 3.62 67.55 59.00
CA PRO A 443 3.67 66.47 59.98
C PRO A 443 4.09 65.14 59.32
N LEU A 444 5.20 64.55 59.79
CA LEU A 444 5.66 63.23 59.36
C LEU A 444 5.27 62.20 60.41
N LYS A 445 4.60 61.12 59.99
CA LYS A 445 4.20 60.03 60.89
C LYS A 445 5.43 59.50 61.64
N GLY A 446 5.37 59.50 62.98
CA GLY A 446 6.44 59.00 63.85
C GLY A 446 7.51 60.03 64.25
N PHE A 447 7.39 61.29 63.82
CA PHE A 447 8.27 62.39 64.24
C PHE A 447 7.49 63.48 64.97
N SER A 448 8.14 64.19 65.90
CA SER A 448 7.63 65.44 66.45
C SER A 448 7.82 66.58 65.44
N ASP A 449 7.24 67.75 65.72
CA ASP A 449 7.30 68.92 64.81
C ASP A 449 8.73 69.43 64.55
N THR A 450 9.74 68.89 65.24
CA THR A 450 11.16 69.19 65.02
C THR A 450 12.02 67.92 65.03
N ILE A 451 13.07 67.88 64.21
CA ILE A 451 14.04 66.77 64.16
C ILE A 451 15.48 67.28 64.17
N TRP A 452 16.38 66.53 64.81
CA TRP A 452 17.82 66.75 64.70
C TRP A 452 18.41 65.87 63.60
N LEU A 453 19.11 66.49 62.64
CA LEU A 453 19.82 65.79 61.57
C LEU A 453 21.29 66.20 61.56
N GLU A 454 22.15 65.22 61.29
CA GLU A 454 23.56 65.48 60.99
C GLU A 454 23.68 66.27 59.68
N LYS A 455 24.68 67.13 59.60
CA LYS A 455 24.99 67.95 58.42
C LYS A 455 25.03 67.15 57.12
N ASP A 456 25.59 65.94 57.14
CA ASP A 456 25.72 65.09 55.96
C ASP A 456 24.41 64.41 55.53
N ASN A 457 23.37 64.52 56.35
CA ASN A 457 22.01 64.06 56.06
C ASN A 457 21.08 65.20 55.64
N LEU A 458 21.61 66.43 55.51
CA LEU A 458 20.85 67.58 55.03
C LEU A 458 20.92 67.72 53.52
N PHE A 459 19.78 68.03 52.92
CA PHE A 459 19.62 68.29 51.49
C PHE A 459 18.88 69.61 51.28
N GLU A 460 19.03 70.17 50.08
CA GLU A 460 18.39 71.42 49.67
C GLU A 460 16.86 71.29 49.65
N SER A 461 16.14 72.39 49.84
CA SER A 461 14.67 72.41 49.99
C SER A 461 13.88 71.77 48.85
N TRP A 462 14.37 71.89 47.61
CA TRP A 462 13.75 71.27 46.43
C TRP A 462 13.74 69.73 46.48
N SER A 463 14.58 69.10 47.30
CA SER A 463 14.70 67.65 47.40
C SER A 463 13.43 66.99 47.99
N GLY A 464 12.65 67.75 48.75
CA GLY A 464 11.43 67.30 49.44
C GLY A 464 11.70 66.26 50.53
N CYS A 465 10.74 66.01 51.42
CA CYS A 465 10.93 65.19 52.61
C CYS A 465 10.01 63.97 52.68
N ARG A 466 10.55 62.81 53.07
CA ARG A 466 9.75 61.62 53.40
C ARG A 466 10.33 60.87 54.59
N ASN A 467 9.47 60.11 55.27
CA ASN A 467 9.87 59.12 56.26
C ASN A 467 9.99 57.74 55.60
N ILE A 468 11.19 57.15 55.64
CA ILE A 468 11.43 55.73 55.31
C ILE A 468 11.93 55.05 56.58
N ASN A 469 11.16 54.11 57.12
CA ASN A 469 11.53 53.30 58.30
C ASN A 469 12.01 54.14 59.50
N ASN A 470 11.28 55.20 59.85
CA ASN A 470 11.63 56.15 60.92
C ASN A 470 12.96 56.87 60.69
N THR A 471 13.37 57.04 59.43
CA THR A 471 14.49 57.88 59.03
C THR A 471 13.99 58.93 58.04
N VAL A 472 14.33 60.19 58.30
CA VAL A 472 14.00 61.29 57.41
C VAL A 472 14.97 61.27 56.22
N SER A 473 14.44 61.26 55.01
CA SER A 473 15.22 61.15 53.77
C SER A 473 14.63 62.00 52.66
N PRO A 474 15.45 62.48 51.70
CA PRO A 474 14.94 63.26 50.60
C PRO A 474 14.01 62.42 49.69
N ILE A 475 13.02 63.07 49.08
CA ILE A 475 12.19 62.44 48.04
C ILE A 475 13.00 62.28 46.76
N THR A 476 13.74 63.32 46.39
CA THR A 476 14.66 63.35 45.25
C THR A 476 16.07 63.65 45.74
N SER A 477 17.04 62.79 45.43
CA SER A 477 18.42 62.96 45.83
C SER A 477 19.24 63.49 44.66
N PRO A 478 20.05 64.56 44.83
CA PRO A 478 21.00 65.00 43.80
C PRO A 478 22.11 63.97 43.51
N LEU A 479 22.23 62.91 44.31
CA LEU A 479 23.30 61.90 44.22
C LEU A 479 22.91 60.64 43.43
N GLY A 480 21.73 60.64 42.80
CA GLY A 480 21.14 59.45 42.17
C GLY A 480 20.09 58.81 43.07
#